data_AF-A0A183M2I2-F1
#
_entry.id   AF-A0A183M2I2-F1
#
_cell.length_a   1.000
_cell.length_b   1.000
_cell.length_c   1.000
_cell.angle_alpha   90.00
_cell.angle_beta   90.00
_cell.angle_gamma   90.00
#
_symmetry.space_group_name_H-M   'P 1'
#
loop_
_entity.id
_entity.type
_entity.pdbx_description
1 polymer ?
#
loop_
_entity_poly.entity_id
_entity_poly.type
_entity_poly.pdbx_seq_one_letter_code
_entity_poly.pdbx_strand_id
1 'polypeptide(L)'
;ENQVDHICINKKFRRTLEDERTRRGADVASDHHLVVANLKLKLKKNWTSGQTALQRVNTAFLRDTDKLNEFKIALNNRLQALQDLLKEETSMEDNWKGIKEALTLTCQEVLGLKKCHHKEWISTKKLDKIKERKNKKAAINNSRT
;
A
#
# COMPACT_ATOMS: atom_id res chain seq x y z
N GLU A 1 33.68 21.36 21.43
CA GLU A 1 32.31 21.07 20.96
C GLU A 1 32.29 19.63 20.50
N ASN A 2 31.48 18.76 21.12
CA ASN A 2 31.43 17.34 20.73
C ASN A 2 30.41 17.17 19.60
N GLN A 3 30.83 16.65 18.45
CA GLN A 3 29.93 16.33 17.35
C GLN A 3 29.20 15.01 17.68
N VAL A 4 27.94 15.12 18.12
CA VAL A 4 27.10 13.97 18.53
C VAL A 4 25.96 13.68 17.55
N ASP A 5 25.67 14.61 16.65
CA ASP A 5 24.60 14.51 15.65
C ASP A 5 25.17 14.14 14.27
N HIS A 6 24.62 13.09 13.66
CA HIS A 6 25.06 12.59 12.37
C HIS A 6 23.88 12.19 11.48
N ILE A 7 23.99 12.47 10.18
CA ILE A 7 23.09 11.94 9.15
C ILE A 7 23.83 10.82 8.39
N CYS A 8 23.47 9.58 8.69
CA CYS A 8 24.06 8.42 8.02
C CYS A 8 23.33 8.11 6.69
N ILE A 9 24.08 8.06 5.59
CA ILE A 9 23.59 7.64 4.28
C ILE A 9 24.33 6.39 3.80
N ASN A 10 23.61 5.44 3.20
CA ASN A 10 24.23 4.27 2.60
C ASN A 10 25.19 4.72 1.45
N LYS A 11 26.38 4.13 1.39
CA LYS A 11 27.43 4.42 0.39
C LYS A 11 26.90 4.43 -1.05
N LYS A 12 25.93 3.58 -1.38
CA LYS A 12 25.28 3.55 -2.71
C LYS A 12 24.58 4.86 -3.07
N PHE A 13 24.01 5.56 -2.09
CA PHE A 13 23.29 6.82 -2.27
C PHE A 13 24.13 8.06 -1.96
N ARG A 14 25.44 7.93 -1.72
CA ARG A 14 26.29 9.10 -1.39
C ARG A 14 26.20 10.26 -2.38
N ARG A 15 25.93 9.96 -3.66
CA ARG A 15 25.78 10.97 -4.74
C ARG A 15 24.43 11.69 -4.73
N THR A 16 23.49 11.29 -3.89
CA THR A 16 22.18 11.93 -3.76
C THR A 16 22.22 13.07 -2.74
N LEU A 17 23.24 13.15 -1.90
CA LEU A 17 23.44 14.25 -0.95
C LEU A 17 23.96 15.47 -1.70
N GLU A 18 23.16 16.53 -1.74
CA GLU A 18 23.52 17.80 -2.41
C GLU A 18 24.18 18.78 -1.45
N ASP A 19 23.73 18.81 -0.19
CA ASP A 19 24.19 19.77 0.80
C ASP A 19 23.92 19.25 2.22
N GLU A 20 24.79 19.60 3.17
CA GLU A 20 24.65 19.29 4.59
C GLU A 20 25.03 20.53 5.41
N ARG A 21 24.13 20.98 6.28
CA ARG A 21 24.35 22.18 7.10
C ARG A 21 23.93 21.97 8.54
N THR A 22 24.71 22.53 9.45
CA THR A 22 24.33 22.70 10.86
C THR A 22 23.76 24.10 11.06
N ARG A 23 22.53 24.20 11.59
CA ARG A 23 21.86 25.48 11.85
C ARG A 23 22.00 25.85 13.33
N ARG A 24 23.03 26.63 13.65
CA ARG A 24 23.22 27.26 14.97
C ARG A 24 22.17 28.37 15.14
N GLY A 25 21.26 28.23 16.09
CA GLY A 25 20.12 29.15 16.29
C GLY A 25 18.74 28.61 15.87
N ALA A 26 18.63 27.33 15.53
CA ALA A 26 17.32 26.70 15.42
C ALA A 26 16.69 26.60 16.83
N ASP A 27 15.69 27.44 17.09
CA ASP A 27 15.00 27.59 18.37
C ASP A 27 14.12 26.36 18.68
N VAL A 28 14.76 25.35 19.24
CA VAL A 28 14.16 24.25 19.99
C VAL A 28 14.96 24.25 21.28
N ALA A 29 14.32 24.41 22.44
CA ALA A 29 14.95 24.42 23.77
C ALA A 29 15.70 23.09 24.08
N SER A 30 16.79 22.87 23.35
CA SER A 30 17.61 21.68 23.23
C SER A 30 19.03 22.19 23.04
N ASP A 31 19.95 21.54 23.73
CA ASP A 31 21.39 21.78 23.63
C ASP A 31 22.00 21.28 22.30
N HIS A 32 21.26 20.47 21.54
CA HIS A 32 21.64 20.02 20.19
C HIS A 32 21.41 21.06 19.07
N HIS A 33 22.37 21.15 18.15
CA HIS A 33 22.22 21.91 16.91
C HIS A 33 21.49 21.11 15.83
N LEU A 34 20.57 21.75 15.10
CA LEU A 34 19.85 21.10 14.01
C LEU A 34 20.79 20.82 12.82
N VAL A 35 20.94 19.54 12.46
CA VAL A 35 21.61 19.12 11.21
C VAL A 35 20.56 18.89 10.12
N VAL A 36 20.79 19.48 8.94
CA VAL A 36 19.90 19.41 7.78
C VAL A 36 20.67 18.92 6.57
N ALA A 37 20.15 17.89 5.90
CA ALA A 37 20.67 17.39 4.63
C ALA A 37 19.66 17.63 3.50
N ASN A 38 20.15 18.17 2.37
CA ASN A 38 19.41 18.25 1.12
C ASN A 38 19.76 17.03 0.26
N LEU A 39 18.73 16.31 -0.20
CA LEU A 39 18.87 15.05 -0.92
C LEU A 39 18.09 15.07 -2.23
N LYS A 40 18.75 14.79 -3.34
CA LYS A 40 18.13 14.56 -4.66
C LYS A 40 17.80 13.10 -4.87
N LEU A 41 16.55 12.75 -4.62
CA LEU A 41 16.06 11.37 -4.74
C LEU A 41 14.86 11.31 -5.70
N LYS A 42 14.89 10.33 -6.62
CA LYS A 42 13.69 9.91 -7.35
C LYS A 42 12.97 8.86 -6.52
N LEU A 43 12.02 9.30 -5.70
CA LEU A 43 11.19 8.39 -4.91
C LEU A 43 10.03 7.87 -5.76
N LYS A 44 9.74 6.57 -5.66
CA LYS A 44 8.51 6.02 -6.21
C LYS A 44 7.33 6.60 -5.43
N LYS A 45 6.35 7.16 -6.13
CA LYS A 45 5.10 7.60 -5.51
C LYS A 45 4.41 6.36 -4.93
N ASN A 46 4.24 6.34 -3.60
CA ASN A 46 3.30 5.42 -2.99
C ASN A 46 1.91 5.99 -3.25
N TRP A 47 1.13 5.30 -4.08
CA TRP A 47 -0.26 5.65 -4.31
C TRP A 47 -1.03 5.46 -3.01
N THR A 48 -1.43 6.57 -2.37
CA THR A 48 -2.35 6.61 -1.22
C THR A 48 -3.82 6.61 -1.65
N SER A 49 -4.09 6.73 -2.95
CA SER A 49 -5.41 6.38 -3.46
C SER A 49 -5.57 4.88 -3.30
N GLY A 50 -6.66 4.45 -2.66
CA GLY A 50 -7.04 3.07 -2.46
C GLY A 50 -7.19 2.35 -3.79
N GLN A 51 -6.07 1.99 -4.39
CA GLN A 51 -6.01 0.89 -5.32
C GLN A 51 -6.33 -0.29 -4.44
N THR A 52 -7.60 -0.72 -4.42
CA THR A 52 -8.05 -1.98 -3.82
C THR A 52 -6.95 -2.97 -4.10
N ALA A 53 -6.11 -3.25 -3.09
CA ALA A 53 -4.81 -3.86 -3.34
C ALA A 53 -5.13 -5.14 -4.08
N LEU A 54 -4.79 -5.20 -5.38
CA LEU A 54 -5.35 -6.14 -6.36
C LEU A 54 -5.62 -7.43 -5.63
N GLN A 55 -6.88 -7.70 -5.30
CA GLN A 55 -7.22 -8.68 -4.29
C GLN A 55 -6.96 -10.04 -4.92
N ARG A 56 -5.72 -10.51 -4.75
CA ARG A 56 -5.24 -11.72 -5.40
C ARG A 56 -5.95 -12.88 -4.74
N VAL A 57 -6.63 -13.68 -5.54
CA VAL A 57 -7.19 -14.95 -5.11
C VAL A 57 -6.06 -15.84 -4.61
N ASN A 58 -6.29 -16.58 -3.52
CA ASN A 58 -5.29 -17.49 -2.99
C ASN A 58 -5.26 -18.81 -3.78
N THR A 59 -4.52 -18.83 -4.89
CA THR A 59 -4.37 -20.03 -5.74
C THR A 59 -3.65 -21.19 -5.07
N ALA A 60 -3.05 -21.00 -3.89
CA ALA A 60 -2.42 -22.09 -3.14
C ALA A 60 -3.43 -23.15 -2.70
N PHE A 61 -4.70 -22.79 -2.46
CA PHE A 61 -5.75 -23.73 -2.08
C PHE A 61 -6.11 -24.72 -3.20
N LEU A 62 -5.76 -24.42 -4.46
CA LEU A 62 -5.95 -25.38 -5.55
C LEU A 62 -4.95 -26.55 -5.51
N ARG A 63 -3.94 -26.51 -4.62
CA ARG A 63 -3.07 -27.66 -4.34
C ARG A 63 -3.73 -28.67 -3.43
N ASP A 64 -4.71 -28.24 -2.65
CA ASP A 64 -5.51 -29.10 -1.78
C ASP A 64 -6.61 -29.77 -2.62
N THR A 65 -6.66 -31.09 -2.58
CA THR A 65 -7.55 -31.88 -3.44
C THR A 65 -9.03 -31.65 -3.11
N ASP A 66 -9.36 -31.50 -1.83
CA ASP A 66 -10.73 -31.28 -1.37
C ASP A 66 -11.23 -29.90 -1.79
N LYS A 67 -10.41 -28.86 -1.58
CA LYS A 67 -10.70 -27.49 -2.02
C LYS A 67 -10.80 -27.36 -3.54
N LEU A 68 -9.96 -28.08 -4.29
CA LEU A 68 -10.04 -28.10 -5.75
C LEU A 68 -11.34 -28.76 -6.23
N ASN A 69 -11.80 -29.83 -5.57
CA ASN A 69 -13.09 -30.46 -5.89
C ASN A 69 -14.27 -29.56 -5.52
N GLU A 70 -14.25 -28.92 -4.35
CA GLU A 70 -15.24 -27.91 -3.95
C GLU A 70 -15.33 -26.78 -4.99
N PHE A 71 -14.18 -26.26 -5.45
CA PHE A 71 -14.13 -25.24 -6.48
C PHE A 71 -14.75 -25.70 -7.80
N LYS A 72 -14.43 -26.92 -8.27
CA LYS A 72 -15.01 -27.48 -9.49
C LYS A 72 -16.53 -27.60 -9.40
N ILE A 73 -17.05 -28.11 -8.28
CA ILE A 73 -18.49 -28.27 -8.07
C ILE A 73 -19.18 -26.91 -8.06
N ALA A 74 -18.67 -25.96 -7.28
CA ALA A 74 -19.24 -24.62 -7.17
C ALA A 74 -19.23 -23.88 -8.52
N LEU A 75 -18.13 -23.99 -9.28
CA LEU A 75 -18.03 -23.39 -10.61
C LEU A 75 -19.02 -24.00 -11.59
N ASN A 76 -19.09 -25.33 -11.66
CA ASN A 76 -20.01 -26.03 -12.56
C ASN A 76 -21.47 -25.68 -12.27
N ASN A 77 -21.87 -25.66 -11.00
CA ASN A 77 -23.22 -25.30 -10.60
C ASN A 77 -23.58 -23.88 -11.05
N ARG A 78 -22.64 -22.92 -10.93
CA ARG A 78 -22.85 -21.54 -11.37
C ARG A 78 -22.90 -21.39 -12.87
N LEU A 79 -22.03 -22.07 -13.60
CA LEU A 79 -22.05 -22.04 -15.07
C LEU A 79 -23.33 -22.68 -15.62
N GLN A 80 -23.83 -23.75 -14.97
CA GLN A 80 -25.10 -24.35 -15.32
C GLN A 80 -26.27 -23.37 -15.10
N ALA A 81 -26.32 -22.72 -13.94
CA ALA A 81 -27.31 -21.68 -13.65
C ALA A 81 -27.22 -20.49 -14.63
N LEU A 82 -26.01 -20.09 -15.00
CA LEU A 82 -25.79 -19.04 -16.01
C LEU A 82 -26.34 -19.48 -17.37
N GLN A 83 -26.08 -20.71 -17.80
CA GLN A 83 -26.58 -21.25 -19.07
C GLN A 83 -28.12 -21.29 -19.12
N ASP A 84 -28.78 -21.59 -18.00
CA ASP A 84 -30.23 -21.56 -17.91
C ASP A 84 -30.82 -20.14 -18.03
N LEU A 85 -30.09 -19.13 -17.53
CA LEU A 85 -30.46 -17.71 -17.64
C LEU A 85 -30.21 -17.13 -19.05
N LEU A 86 -29.22 -17.66 -19.76
CA LEU A 86 -28.79 -17.21 -21.10
C LEU A 86 -29.68 -17.72 -22.25
N LYS A 87 -30.89 -18.23 -21.96
CA LYS A 87 -31.83 -18.73 -22.98
C LYS A 87 -32.59 -17.60 -23.72
N GLU A 88 -32.41 -16.33 -23.34
CA GLU A 88 -32.91 -15.15 -24.06
C GLU A 88 -31.77 -14.36 -24.72
N GLU A 89 -32.07 -13.60 -25.78
CA GLU A 89 -31.14 -12.83 -26.62
C GLU A 89 -30.19 -11.90 -25.84
N THR A 90 -29.12 -12.45 -25.28
CA THR A 90 -28.03 -11.70 -24.66
C THR A 90 -26.90 -11.47 -25.65
N SER A 91 -26.31 -10.28 -25.60
CA SER A 91 -25.14 -9.97 -26.41
C SER A 91 -23.96 -10.87 -26.01
N MET A 92 -23.06 -11.14 -26.96
CA MET A 92 -21.80 -11.85 -26.68
C MET A 92 -20.98 -11.17 -25.57
N GLU A 93 -21.09 -9.86 -25.43
CA GLU A 93 -20.45 -9.09 -24.35
C GLU A 93 -21.05 -9.43 -22.98
N ASP A 94 -22.38 -9.57 -22.90
CA ASP A 94 -23.09 -9.92 -21.67
C ASP A 94 -22.77 -11.37 -21.26
N ASN A 95 -22.67 -12.27 -22.24
CA ASN A 95 -22.26 -13.66 -22.01
C ASN A 95 -20.85 -13.72 -21.42
N TRP A 96 -19.91 -12.97 -22.01
CA TRP A 96 -18.54 -12.90 -21.53
C TRP A 96 -18.47 -12.31 -20.12
N LYS A 97 -19.24 -11.26 -19.85
CA LYS A 97 -19.35 -10.64 -18.53
C LYS A 97 -19.87 -11.63 -17.49
N GLY A 98 -20.95 -12.38 -17.80
CA GLY A 98 -21.52 -13.39 -16.93
C GLY A 98 -20.53 -14.51 -16.56
N ILE A 99 -19.77 -15.01 -17.55
CA ILE A 99 -18.72 -16.02 -17.32
C ILE A 99 -17.62 -15.47 -16.41
N LYS A 100 -17.17 -14.24 -16.67
CA LYS A 100 -16.14 -13.58 -15.87
C LYS A 100 -16.59 -13.37 -14.43
N GLU A 101 -17.85 -12.99 -14.22
CA GLU A 101 -18.44 -12.83 -12.89
C GLU A 101 -18.57 -14.17 -12.16
N ALA A 102 -19.08 -15.21 -12.81
CA ALA A 102 -19.18 -16.55 -12.24
C ALA A 102 -17.82 -17.08 -11.77
N LEU A 103 -16.78 -16.93 -12.60
CA LEU A 103 -15.40 -17.29 -12.24
C LEU A 103 -14.89 -16.48 -11.04
N THR A 104 -15.08 -15.16 -11.07
CA THR A 104 -14.56 -14.25 -10.04
C THR A 104 -15.19 -14.52 -8.68
N LEU A 105 -16.52 -14.67 -8.64
CA LEU A 105 -17.26 -14.96 -7.41
C LEU A 105 -16.86 -16.32 -6.83
N THR A 106 -16.74 -17.35 -7.67
CA THR A 106 -16.37 -18.70 -7.21
C THR A 106 -14.95 -18.70 -6.65
N CYS A 107 -14.03 -17.99 -7.30
CA CYS A 107 -12.68 -17.79 -6.77
C CYS A 107 -12.68 -17.10 -5.40
N GLN A 108 -13.50 -16.07 -5.22
CA GLN A 108 -13.57 -15.33 -3.96
C GLN A 108 -14.19 -16.15 -2.83
N GLU A 109 -15.23 -16.94 -3.11
CA GLU A 109 -15.91 -17.74 -2.10
C GLU A 109 -15.12 -18.97 -1.67
N VAL A 110 -14.58 -19.74 -2.63
CA VAL A 110 -13.93 -21.02 -2.32
C VAL A 110 -12.46 -20.85 -1.96
N LEU A 111 -11.74 -20.03 -2.72
CA LEU A 111 -10.30 -19.84 -2.56
C LEU A 111 -9.97 -18.63 -1.67
N GLY A 112 -10.90 -17.70 -1.51
CA GLY A 112 -10.68 -16.51 -0.71
C GLY A 112 -9.57 -15.60 -1.23
N LEU A 113 -9.35 -14.54 -0.48
CA LEU A 113 -8.36 -13.51 -0.82
C LEU A 113 -7.04 -13.75 -0.09
N LYS A 114 -5.94 -13.57 -0.82
CA LYS A 114 -4.61 -13.62 -0.25
C LYS A 114 -4.45 -12.45 0.72
N LYS A 115 -4.28 -12.79 2.00
CA LYS A 115 -3.91 -11.81 3.02
C LYS A 115 -2.47 -11.35 2.75
N CYS A 116 -2.30 -10.08 2.43
CA CYS A 116 -1.00 -9.44 2.43
C CYS A 116 -0.63 -9.14 3.87
N HIS A 117 0.36 -9.85 4.42
CA HIS A 117 0.98 -9.45 5.67
C HIS A 117 1.71 -8.12 5.43
N HIS A 118 1.06 -7.02 5.79
CA HIS A 118 1.69 -5.72 5.81
C HIS A 118 2.74 -5.74 6.93
N LYS A 119 4.03 -5.65 6.58
CA LYS A 119 5.06 -5.31 7.57
C LYS A 119 4.93 -3.83 7.86
N GLU A 120 4.35 -3.47 9.01
CA GLU A 120 4.33 -2.11 9.54
C GLU A 120 5.75 -1.68 9.91
N TRP A 121 6.60 -1.40 8.93
CA TRP A 121 7.87 -0.72 9.20
C TRP A 121 7.62 0.74 9.65
N ILE A 122 6.45 1.29 9.29
CA ILE A 122 5.89 2.53 9.85
C ILE A 122 4.45 2.26 10.26
N SER A 123 4.20 2.26 11.57
CA SER A 123 2.83 2.22 12.12
C SER A 123 2.07 3.51 11.80
N THR A 124 0.76 3.38 11.59
CA THR A 124 -0.18 4.51 11.43
C THR A 124 -0.04 5.54 12.56
N LYS A 125 0.10 5.08 13.81
CA LYS A 125 0.35 5.94 14.97
C LYS A 125 1.59 6.84 14.82
N LYS A 126 2.63 6.38 14.10
CA LYS A 126 3.85 7.17 13.86
C LYS A 126 3.61 8.25 12.80
N LEU A 127 2.81 7.95 11.77
CA LEU A 127 2.40 8.93 10.76
C LEU A 127 1.53 10.04 11.36
N ASP A 128 0.61 9.70 12.26
CA ASP A 128 -0.24 10.66 12.95
C ASP A 128 0.57 11.65 13.78
N LYS A 129 1.54 11.14 14.55
CA LYS A 129 2.48 12.00 15.30
C LYS A 129 3.31 12.94 14.42
N ILE A 130 3.72 12.49 13.23
CA ILE A 130 4.42 13.35 12.25
C ILE A 130 3.49 14.47 11.76
N LYS A 131 2.21 14.15 11.50
CA LYS A 131 1.21 15.12 11.07
C LYS A 131 0.92 16.15 12.17
N GLU A 132 0.72 15.71 13.42
CA GLU A 132 0.54 16.61 14.56
C GLU A 132 1.72 17.58 14.72
N ARG A 133 2.96 17.07 14.63
CA ARG A 133 4.16 17.91 14.72
C ARG A 133 4.21 18.96 13.60
N LYS A 134 3.82 18.59 12.37
CA LYS A 134 3.73 19.55 11.25
C LYS A 134 2.71 20.65 11.53
N ASN A 135 1.53 20.30 12.04
CA ASN A 135 0.47 21.27 12.35
C ASN A 135 0.89 22.25 13.45
N LYS A 136 1.48 21.74 14.55
CA LYS A 136 1.99 22.58 15.64
C LYS A 136 3.08 23.54 15.16
N LYS A 137 3.99 23.06 14.30
CA LYS A 137 5.04 23.91 13.71
C LYS A 137 4.47 25.00 12.80
N ALA A 138 3.44 24.69 12.00
CA ALA A 138 2.79 25.67 11.15
C ALA A 138 2.11 26.79 11.97
N ALA A 139 1.44 26.43 13.07
CA ALA A 139 0.82 27.41 13.96
C ALA A 139 1.85 28.38 14.56
N ILE A 140 2.98 27.87 15.08
CA ILE A 140 4.07 28.69 15.64
C ILE A 140 4.67 29.63 14.60
N ASN A 141 4.89 29.15 13.38
CA ASN A 141 5.44 29.97 12.30
C ASN A 141 4.50 31.11 11.90
N ASN A 142 3.19 30.85 11.83
CA ASN A 142 2.21 31.87 11.48
C ASN A 142 2.10 32.97 12.56
N SER A 143 2.28 32.63 13.84
CA SER A 143 2.27 33.60 14.95
C SER A 143 3.55 34.44 15.09
N ARG A 144 4.61 34.11 14.35
CA ARG A 144 5.89 34.85 14.32
C ARG A 144 6.00 35.83 13.13
N THR A 145 4.95 35.94 12.33
CA THR A 145 4.73 36.98 11.31
C THR A 145 3.89 38.08 11.91
#